data_AF-A0A1F8VTC8-F1
#
_entry.id   AF-A0A1F8VTC8-F1
#
_cell.length_a   1.000
_cell.length_b   1.000
_cell.length_c   1.000
_cell.angle_alpha   90.00
_cell.angle_beta   90.00
_cell.angle_gamma   90.00
#
_symmetry.space_group_name_H-M   'P 1'
#
loop_
_entity.id
_entity.type
_entity.pdbx_description
1 polymer ?
#
loop_
_entity_poly.entity_id
_entity_poly.type
_entity_poly.pdbx_seq_one_letter_code
_entity_poly.pdbx_strand_id
1 'polypeptide(L)' 'MSNTAETLSQQAAQLPPAERMELVERILDTLDTPDPNLDALWAKEAEDRLAAYRRGEISALPLAEVLGKYTVKPAGR' A
#
# COMPACT_ATOMS: atom_id res chain seq x y z
N MET A 1 11.29 -21.76 -5.30
CA MET A 1 9.90 -21.92 -4.80
C MET A 1 9.62 -23.39 -4.56
N SER A 2 8.66 -23.75 -3.71
CA SER A 2 8.22 -25.15 -3.64
C SER A 2 7.47 -25.52 -4.92
N ASN A 3 7.48 -26.80 -5.31
CA ASN A 3 6.71 -27.29 -6.46
C ASN A 3 5.22 -26.91 -6.35
N THR A 4 4.69 -26.88 -5.13
CA THR A 4 3.31 -26.46 -4.86
C THR A 4 3.08 -25.00 -5.23
N ALA A 5 3.95 -24.08 -4.79
CA ALA A 5 3.81 -22.66 -5.07
C ALA A 5 3.91 -22.36 -6.58
N GLU A 6 4.80 -23.05 -7.28
CA GLU A 6 4.95 -22.92 -8.73
C GLU A 6 3.72 -23.45 -9.49
N THR A 7 3.20 -24.62 -9.10
CA THR A 7 1.98 -25.20 -9.69
C THR A 7 0.76 -24.28 -9.49
N LEU A 8 0.56 -23.77 -8.27
CA LEU A 8 -0.55 -22.85 -7.96
C LEU A 8 -0.43 -21.54 -8.75
N SER A 9 0.80 -21.01 -8.90
CA SER A 9 1.04 -19.80 -9.68
C SER A 9 0.70 -20.00 -11.16
N GLN A 10 1.08 -21.14 -11.74
CA GLN A 10 0.75 -21.48 -13.13
C GLN A 10 -0.76 -21.62 -13.34
N GLN A 11 -1.46 -22.26 -12.39
CA GLN A 11 -2.92 -22.40 -12.42
C GLN A 11 -3.62 -21.04 -12.28
N ALA A 12 -3.21 -20.21 -11.32
CA ALA A 12 -3.75 -18.87 -11.12
C ALA A 12 -3.57 -17.97 -12.35
N ALA A 13 -2.46 -18.13 -13.09
CA ALA A 13 -2.21 -17.38 -14.31
C ALA A 13 -3.22 -17.65 -15.44
N GLN A 14 -3.87 -18.83 -15.45
CA GLN A 14 -4.89 -19.21 -16.44
C GLN A 14 -6.28 -18.67 -16.11
N LEU A 15 -6.50 -18.12 -14.92
CA LEU A 15 -7.80 -17.57 -14.54
C LEU A 15 -8.12 -16.29 -15.31
N PRO A 16 -9.41 -15.99 -15.56
CA PRO A 16 -9.85 -14.69 -16.00
C PRO A 16 -9.34 -13.57 -15.07
N PRO A 17 -9.09 -12.35 -15.56
CA PRO A 17 -8.51 -11.28 -14.75
C PRO A 17 -9.24 -10.99 -13.43
N ALA A 18 -10.58 -11.07 -13.42
CA ALA A 18 -11.38 -10.85 -12.21
C ALA A 18 -11.15 -11.94 -11.16
N GLU A 19 -11.29 -13.22 -11.53
CA GLU A 19 -11.06 -14.35 -10.63
C GLU A 19 -9.62 -14.41 -10.13
N ARG A 20 -8.65 -14.04 -10.97
CA ARG A 20 -7.25 -13.94 -10.56
C ARG A 20 -7.06 -12.85 -9.50
N MET A 21 -7.75 -11.72 -9.61
CA MET A 21 -7.69 -10.66 -8.60
C MET A 21 -8.30 -11.14 -7.28
N GLU A 22 -9.47 -11.76 -7.31
CA GLU A 22 -10.13 -12.33 -6.12
C GLU A 22 -9.23 -13.35 -5.40
N LEU A 23 -8.51 -14.19 -6.16
CA LEU A 23 -7.56 -15.14 -5.58
C LEU A 23 -6.37 -14.43 -4.91
N VAL A 24 -5.84 -13.38 -5.53
CA VAL A 24 -4.74 -12.58 -4.96
C VAL A 24 -5.18 -11.95 -3.65
N GLU A 25 -6.36 -11.32 -3.61
CA GLU A 25 -6.90 -10.71 -2.38
C GLU A 25 -7.04 -11.74 -1.26
N ARG A 26 -7.63 -12.91 -1.54
CA ARG A 26 -7.76 -13.98 -0.55
C ARG A 26 -6.43 -14.49 -0.01
N ILE A 27 -5.39 -14.56 -0.86
CA ILE A 27 -4.06 -14.96 -0.41
C ILE A 27 -3.46 -13.86 0.46
N LEU A 28 -3.57 -12.60 0.05
CA LEU A 28 -3.09 -11.45 0.84
C LEU A 28 -3.74 -11.40 2.22
N ASP A 29 -5.05 -11.66 2.32
CA ASP A 29 -5.78 -11.72 3.59
C ASP A 29 -5.21 -12.77 4.56
N THR A 30 -4.59 -13.83 4.05
CA THR A 30 -3.93 -14.85 4.91
C THR A 30 -2.54 -14.43 5.38
N LEU A 31 -1.94 -13.44 4.73
CA LEU A 31 -0.63 -12.89 5.06
C LEU A 31 -0.75 -11.65 5.95
N ASP A 32 -1.86 -10.93 5.84
CA ASP A 32 -2.15 -9.73 6.64
C ASP A 32 -2.65 -10.11 8.04
N THR A 33 -1.73 -10.58 8.88
CA THR A 33 -2.02 -10.85 10.30
C THR A 33 -1.77 -9.58 11.11
N PRO A 34 -2.81 -8.99 11.76
CA PRO A 34 -2.62 -7.81 12.59
C PRO A 34 -1.66 -8.09 13.75
N ASP A 35 -0.69 -7.20 13.95
CA ASP A 35 0.19 -7.22 15.12
C ASP A 35 -0.05 -5.94 15.94
N PRO A 36 -0.79 -6.04 17.06
CA PRO A 36 -1.10 -4.88 17.91
C PRO A 36 0.14 -4.15 18.44
N ASN A 37 1.28 -4.86 18.58
CA ASN A 37 2.52 -4.22 19.02
C ASN A 37 3.10 -3.36 17.90
N LEU A 38 3.06 -3.85 16.66
CA LEU A 38 3.46 -3.10 15.49
C LEU A 38 2.57 -1.87 15.32
N ASP A 39 1.24 -2.03 15.45
CA ASP A 39 0.28 -0.93 15.37
C ASP A 39 0.59 0.16 16.41
N ALA A 40 0.90 -0.22 17.64
CA ALA A 40 1.27 0.72 18.70
C ALA A 40 2.59 1.48 18.38
N LEU A 41 3.58 0.80 17.81
CA LEU A 41 4.83 1.44 17.38
C LEU A 41 4.60 2.42 16.22
N TRP A 42 3.75 2.08 15.25
CA TRP A 42 3.38 2.97 14.15
C TRP A 42 2.61 4.20 14.64
N ALA A 43 1.66 4.00 15.56
CA ALA A 43 0.91 5.11 16.17
C ALA A 43 1.86 6.10 16.87
N LYS A 44 2.78 5.57 17.69
CA LYS A 44 3.80 6.38 18.37
C LYS A 44 4.67 7.15 17.38
N GLU A 45 5.18 6.49 16.34
CA GLU A 45 6.03 7.12 15.33
C GLU A 45 5.28 8.23 14.58
N ALA A 46 3.99 8.02 14.24
CA ALA A 46 3.17 9.02 13.59
C ALA A 46 2.96 10.26 14.48
N GLU A 47 2.68 10.05 15.77
CA GLU A 47 2.54 11.13 16.77
C GLU A 47 3.85 11.91 16.94
N ASP A 48 4.98 11.22 17.08
CA ASP A 48 6.30 11.83 17.23
C ASP A 48 6.68 12.67 16.01
N ARG A 49 6.46 12.16 14.79
CA ARG A 49 6.71 12.91 13.55
C ARG A 49 5.82 14.13 13.42
N LEU A 50 4.54 14.02 13.79
CA LEU A 50 3.63 15.16 13.78
C LEU A 50 4.05 16.23 14.80
N ALA A 51 4.51 15.82 15.99
CA ALA A 51 5.00 16.73 17.00
C ALA A 51 6.29 17.45 16.54
N ALA A 52 7.24 16.72 15.96
CA ALA A 52 8.48 17.29 15.41
C ALA A 52 8.21 18.28 14.26
N TYR A 53 7.29 17.94 13.35
CA TYR A 53 6.82 18.87 12.31
C TYR A 53 6.24 20.16 12.92
N ARG A 54 5.36 20.04 13.93
CA ARG A 54 4.77 21.20 14.61
C ARG A 54 5.81 22.06 15.34
N ARG A 55 6.92 21.48 15.80
CA ARG A 55 8.06 22.20 16.38
C ARG A 55 9.01 22.79 15.32
N GLY A 56 8.81 22.50 14.04
CA GLY A 56 9.67 22.94 12.94
C GLY A 56 10.96 22.14 12.77
N GLU A 57 11.09 20.98 13.42
CA GLU A 57 12.26 20.11 13.35
C GLU A 57 12.27 19.26 12.08
N ILE A 58 11.11 19.04 11.47
CA ILE A 58 10.93 18.30 10.21
C ILE A 58 10.19 19.19 9.22
N SER A 59 10.65 19.19 7.96
CA SER A 59 9.97 19.88 6.85
C SER A 59 8.90 18.99 6.20
N ALA A 60 7.83 19.60 5.71
CA ALA A 60 6.80 18.91 4.92
C ALA A 60 6.71 19.52 3.51
N LEU A 61 6.25 18.72 2.55
CA LEU A 61 5.90 19.19 1.22
C LEU A 61 4.40 19.48 1.15
N PRO A 62 3.98 20.61 0.54
CA PRO A 62 2.57 20.85 0.27
C PRO A 62 1.97 19.71 -0.58
N LEU A 63 0.76 19.27 -0.22
CA LEU A 63 0.07 18.19 -0.96
C LEU A 63 -0.07 18.51 -2.46
N ALA A 64 -0.27 19.78 -2.81
CA ALA A 64 -0.35 20.23 -4.20
C ALA A 64 0.92 19.93 -5.01
N GLU A 65 2.10 20.06 -4.40
CA GLU A 65 3.38 19.74 -5.06
C GLU A 65 3.50 18.23 -5.31
N VAL A 66 3.08 17.41 -4.33
CA VAL A 66 3.07 15.94 -4.46
C VAL A 66 2.12 15.48 -5.57
N LEU A 67 0.92 16.08 -5.62
CA LEU A 67 -0.12 15.73 -6.58
C LEU A 67 0.08 16.33 -7.97
N GLY A 68 0.93 17.35 -8.12
CA GLY A 68 1.14 18.06 -9.39
C GLY A 68 1.43 17.11 -10.57
N LYS A 69 2.20 16.04 -10.34
CA LYS A 69 2.54 15.03 -11.37
C LYS A 69 1.39 14.11 -11.80
N TYR A 70 0.28 14.08 -11.06
CA TYR A 70 -0.91 13.27 -11.34
C TYR A 70 -2.10 14.09 -11.84
N THR A 71 -1.99 15.42 -11.83
CA THR A 71 -3.04 16.27 -12.40
C THR A 71 -3.07 16.10 -13.92
N VAL A 72 -4.12 15.45 -14.42
CA VAL A 72 -4.39 15.36 -15.86
C VAL A 72 -4.75 16.75 -16.34
N LYS A 73 -3.97 17.31 -17.28
CA LYS A 73 -4.38 18.52 -18.01
C LYS A 73 -5.76 18.23 -18.65
N PRO A 74 -6.80 19.04 -18.41
CA PRO A 74 -8.05 18.84 -19.12
C PRO A 74 -7.76 18.93 -20.63
N ALA A 75 -8.12 17.88 -21.37
CA ALA A 75 -8.09 17.92 -22.82
C ALA A 75 -8.94 19.12 -23.26
N GLY A 76 -8.30 20.07 -23.95
CA GLY A 76 -8.96 21.28 -24.44
C GLY A 76 -10.23 20.90 -25.19
N ARG A 77 -11.33 21.56 -24.82
CA ARG A 77 -12.50 21.67 -25.69
C ARG A 77 -12.15 22.46 -26.94
#